data_AF-A0A3L7N6Z7-F1
#
_entry.id   AF-A0A3L7N6Z7-F1
#
_cell.length_a   1.000
_cell.length_b   1.000
_cell.length_c   1.000
_cell.angle_alpha   90.00
_cell.angle_beta   90.00
_cell.angle_gamma   90.00
#
_symmetry.space_group_name_H-M   'P 1'
#
loop_
_entity.id
_entity.type
_entity.pdbx_description
1 polymer ?
#
loop_
_entity_poly.entity_id
_entity_poly.type
_entity_poly.pdbx_seq_one_letter_code
_entity_poly.pdbx_strand_id
1 'polypeptide(L)' 'GLMGGYQDEFQAYGRTGEPCGKCGQPIKKIVLAGRSTHFCPICQPKKPRSR' A
#
# COMPACT_ATOMS: atom_id res chain seq x y z
N GLY A 1 15.93 -19.95 9.91
CA GLY A 1 15.19 -18.71 10.20
C GLY A 1 13.71 -19.05 10.25
N LEU A 2 12.98 -18.52 11.23
CA LEU A 2 11.54 -18.75 11.35
C LEU A 2 10.81 -17.90 10.29
N MET A 3 9.88 -18.51 9.54
CA MET A 3 9.01 -17.75 8.63
C MET A 3 8.10 -16.83 9.47
N GLY A 4 8.20 -15.52 9.26
CA GLY A 4 7.32 -14.56 9.93
C GLY A 4 5.91 -14.61 9.32
N GLY A 5 4.89 -14.88 10.14
CA GLY A 5 3.50 -15.07 9.70
C GLY A 5 2.70 -13.79 9.37
N TYR A 6 3.31 -12.60 9.48
CA TYR A 6 2.61 -11.33 9.25
C TYR A 6 2.32 -11.00 7.78
N GLN A 7 2.75 -11.87 6.85
CA GLN A 7 2.63 -11.62 5.42
C GLN A 7 1.16 -11.62 4.96
N ASP A 8 0.32 -12.42 5.61
CA ASP A 8 -1.12 -12.52 5.32
C ASP A 8 -1.93 -11.32 5.83
N GLU A 9 -1.41 -10.57 6.81
CA GLU A 9 -2.09 -9.39 7.38
C GLU A 9 -1.85 -8.10 6.58
N PHE A 10 -1.07 -8.16 5.50
CA PHE A 10 -0.73 -6.97 4.72
C PHE A 10 -1.96 -6.36 4.04
N GLN A 11 -2.29 -5.14 4.46
CA GLN A 11 -3.43 -4.39 3.92
C GLN A 11 -3.16 -3.75 2.55
N ALA A 12 -1.89 -3.63 2.15
CA ALA A 12 -1.49 -2.98 0.90
C ALA A 12 -0.21 -3.56 0.26
N TYR A 13 0.78 -3.95 1.06
CA TYR A 13 2.06 -4.45 0.54
C TYR A 13 1.88 -5.76 -0.25
N GLY A 14 2.44 -5.84 -1.46
CA GLY A 14 2.30 -7.02 -2.34
C GLY A 14 0.97 -7.10 -3.10
N ARG A 15 -0.01 -6.26 -2.74
CA ARG A 15 -1.38 -6.30 -3.25
C ARG A 15 -1.64 -5.36 -4.42
N THR A 16 -0.63 -5.08 -5.25
CA THR A 16 -0.77 -4.12 -6.37
C THR A 16 -1.89 -4.56 -7.30
N GLY A 17 -2.84 -3.67 -7.59
CA GLY A 17 -3.98 -3.96 -8.46
C GLY A 17 -5.13 -4.69 -7.77
N GLU A 18 -4.93 -5.26 -6.59
CA GLU A 18 -6.02 -5.81 -5.79
C GLU A 18 -6.89 -4.70 -5.17
N PRO A 19 -8.19 -4.98 -4.93
CA PRO A 19 -9.07 -4.04 -4.26
C PRO A 19 -8.60 -3.78 -2.83
N CYS A 20 -8.57 -2.50 -2.43
CA CYS A 20 -8.28 -2.11 -1.06
C CYS A 20 -9.33 -2.70 -0.11
N GLY A 21 -8.90 -3.37 0.96
CA GLY A 21 -9.80 -3.98 1.96
C GLY A 21 -10.70 -3.00 2.71
N LYS A 22 -10.47 -1.68 2.59
CA LYS A 22 -11.31 -0.63 3.20
C LYS A 22 -12.30 0.02 2.24
N CYS A 23 -11.89 0.31 1.00
CA CYS A 23 -12.69 1.12 0.08
C CYS A 23 -12.88 0.50 -1.31
N GLY A 24 -12.37 -0.71 -1.54
CA GLY A 24 -12.47 -1.43 -2.82
C GLY A 24 -11.58 -0.90 -3.95
N GLN A 25 -11.00 0.30 -3.81
CA GLN A 25 -10.18 0.89 -4.88
C GLN A 25 -8.87 0.12 -5.07
N PRO A 26 -8.40 -0.10 -6.31
CA PRO A 26 -7.16 -0.83 -6.55
C PRO A 26 -5.96 -0.17 -5.87
N ILE A 27 -5.18 -0.99 -5.13
CA ILE A 27 -3.93 -0.54 -4.52
C ILE A 27 -2.92 -0.18 -5.62
N LYS A 28 -2.28 0.98 -5.46
CA LYS A 28 -1.24 1.46 -6.38
C LYS A 28 0.14 1.20 -5.82
N LYS A 29 1.08 0.90 -6.72
CA LYS A 29 2.51 0.80 -6.42
C LYS A 29 3.25 1.96 -7.08
N ILE A 30 4.13 2.59 -6.31
CA ILE A 30 5.08 3.59 -6.80
C ILE A 30 6.48 3.22 -6.33
N VAL A 31 7.50 3.79 -6.98
CA VAL A 31 8.88 3.71 -6.52
C VAL A 31 9.28 5.09 -6.03
N LEU A 32 9.70 5.19 -4.78
CA LEU A 32 10.18 6.41 -4.14
C LEU A 32 11.60 6.18 -3.66
N ALA A 33 12.57 6.94 -4.19
CA ALA A 33 13.99 6.82 -3.85
C ALA A 33 14.50 5.35 -3.90
N GLY A 34 14.11 4.61 -4.93
CA GLY A 34 14.51 3.20 -5.12
C GLY A 34 13.74 2.18 -4.27
N ARG A 35 12.80 2.60 -3.41
CA ARG A 35 11.97 1.71 -2.59
C ARG A 35 10.56 1.62 -3.16
N SER A 36 10.04 0.40 -3.29
CA SER A 36 8.65 0.18 -3.69
C SER A 36 7.69 0.50 -2.55
N THR A 37 6.71 1.35 -2.82
CA THR A 37 5.65 1.74 -1.88
C THR A 37 4.30 1.35 -2.45
N HIS A 38 3.50 0.62 -1.68
CA HIS A 38 2.13 0.23 -2.02
C HIS A 38 1.17 1.03 -1.15
N PHE A 39 0.16 1.66 -1.75
CA PHE A 39 -0.80 2.48 -1.02
C PHE A 39 -2.15 2.55 -1.74
N CYS A 40 -3.21 2.81 -0.96
CA CYS A 40 -4.53 3.12 -1.53
C CYS A 40 -4.63 4.64 -1.80
N PRO A 41 -4.91 5.09 -3.04
CA PRO A 41 -4.99 6.52 -3.34
C PRO A 41 -6.17 7.23 -2.66
N ILE A 42 -7.19 6.47 -2.25
CA ILE A 42 -8.39 7.01 -1.59
C ILE A 42 -8.22 7.02 -0.07
N CYS A 43 -7.79 5.90 0.52
CA CYS A 43 -7.61 5.81 1.98
C CYS A 43 -6.31 6.49 2.47
N GLN A 44 -5.30 6.60 1.63
CA GLN A 44 -4.02 7.25 1.93
C GLN A 44 -3.72 8.35 0.89
N PRO A 45 -4.50 9.44 0.88
CA PRO A 45 -4.27 10.54 -0.04
C PRO A 45 -2.93 11.21 0.26
N LYS A 46 -2.22 11.64 -0.80
CA LYS A 46 -1.06 12.52 -0.63
C LYS A 46 -1.57 13.83 -0.05
N LYS A 47 -1.42 14.04 1.26
CA LYS A 47 -1.76 15.32 1.87
C LYS A 47 -0.94 16.40 1.16
N PRO A 48 -1.56 17.51 0.69
CA PRO A 48 -0.79 18.64 0.20
C PRO A 48 0.13 19.06 1.34
N ARG A 49 1.41 19.32 1.04
CA ARG A 49 2.30 19.91 2.03
C ARG A 49 1.67 21.24 2.42
N SER A 50 1.15 21.33 3.64
CA SER A 50 0.71 22.60 4.22
C SER A 50 1.89 23.54 4.11
N ARG A 51 1.66 24.66 3.43
CA ARG A 51 2.67 25.68 3.12
C ARG A 51 3.25 26.27 4.40
#